data_AF-A0A968BTN5-F1
#
_entry.id   AF-A0A968BTN5-F1
#
_cell.length_a   1.000
_cell.length_b   1.000
_cell.length_c   1.000
_cell.angle_alpha   90.00
_cell.angle_beta   90.00
_cell.angle_gamma   90.00
#
_symmetry.space_group_name_H-M   'P 1'
#
loop_
_entity.id
_entity.type
_entity.pdbx_description
1 polymer ?
#
loop_
_entity_poly.entity_id
_entity_poly.type
_entity_poly.pdbx_seq_one_letter_code
_entity_poly.pdbx_strand_id
1 'polypeptide(L)'
;MTRESTLIDASIFPRLIIREGGRVIQEVELRGDMGIGRAEENELQLLDPKASRHHARLHSEGDLFVLTDLDSANGTRVNGIEVTEPHPLEHGDRITIGDTELTYHVPGRADQETVAMKGVPPAVQAVAATEMMDAPPPTQAP
;
A
#
# COMPACT_ATOMS: atom_id res chain seq x y z
N MET A 1 -29.15 17.04 -19.49
CA MET A 1 -28.18 17.14 -18.38
C MET A 1 -28.10 15.79 -17.67
N THR A 2 -27.57 14.76 -18.33
CA THR A 2 -27.42 13.43 -17.72
C THR A 2 -26.38 12.62 -18.50
N ARG A 3 -25.25 12.37 -17.82
CA ARG A 3 -24.37 11.20 -17.93
C ARG A 3 -23.71 10.96 -19.28
N GLU A 4 -22.58 11.63 -19.48
CA GLU A 4 -21.51 11.16 -20.35
C GLU A 4 -20.93 9.87 -19.76
N SER A 5 -21.58 8.76 -20.08
CA SER A 5 -21.03 7.43 -19.97
C SER A 5 -19.91 7.29 -21.01
N THR A 6 -18.69 7.69 -20.66
CA THR A 6 -17.49 7.33 -21.42
C THR A 6 -17.15 5.88 -21.10
N LEU A 7 -17.77 4.99 -21.86
CA LEU A 7 -17.59 3.54 -21.80
C LEU A 7 -16.65 3.12 -22.93
N ILE A 8 -15.41 3.60 -22.94
CA ILE A 8 -14.27 3.03 -23.70
C ILE A 8 -12.99 3.80 -23.33
N ASP A 9 -12.17 3.21 -22.49
CA ASP A 9 -10.79 2.93 -22.86
C ASP A 9 -10.32 1.80 -21.93
N ALA A 10 -9.48 0.91 -22.41
CA ALA A 10 -8.72 0.05 -21.53
C ALA A 10 -7.78 0.98 -20.75
N SER A 11 -8.27 1.60 -19.66
CA SER A 11 -7.51 2.58 -18.90
C SER A 11 -6.14 1.98 -18.62
N ILE A 12 -5.11 2.59 -19.20
CA ILE A 12 -3.69 2.30 -18.92
C ILE A 12 -3.31 2.76 -17.51
N PHE A 13 -4.22 3.44 -16.81
CA PHE A 13 -4.01 3.96 -15.47
C PHE A 13 -4.24 2.90 -14.40
N PRO A 14 -3.34 2.80 -13.41
CA PRO A 14 -3.55 1.96 -12.24
C PRO A 14 -4.87 2.27 -11.54
N ARG A 15 -5.43 1.26 -10.88
CA ARG A 15 -6.69 1.35 -10.14
C ARG A 15 -6.52 0.88 -8.72
N LEU A 16 -7.29 1.48 -7.82
CA LEU A 16 -7.42 1.06 -6.44
C LEU A 16 -8.82 0.50 -6.23
N ILE A 17 -8.90 -0.77 -5.85
CA ILE A 17 -10.15 -1.48 -5.59
C ILE A 17 -10.39 -1.45 -4.09
N ILE A 18 -11.44 -0.76 -3.65
CA ILE A 18 -11.78 -0.59 -2.24
C ILE A 18 -12.78 -1.66 -1.83
N ARG A 19 -12.46 -2.37 -0.74
CA ARG A 19 -13.26 -3.43 -0.16
C ARG A 19 -13.56 -3.14 1.30
N GLU A 20 -14.81 -3.27 1.67
CA GLU A 20 -15.28 -3.18 3.05
C GLU A 20 -16.11 -4.43 3.38
N GLY A 21 -15.83 -5.09 4.51
CA GLY A 21 -16.52 -6.32 4.90
C GLY A 21 -16.45 -7.43 3.83
N GLY A 22 -15.36 -7.48 3.04
CA GLY A 22 -15.15 -8.42 1.95
C GLY A 22 -15.88 -8.10 0.64
N ARG A 23 -16.61 -6.98 0.56
CA ARG A 23 -17.32 -6.54 -0.65
C ARG A 23 -16.58 -5.39 -1.30
N VAL A 24 -16.43 -5.43 -2.62
CA VAL A 24 -15.95 -4.27 -3.38
C VAL A 24 -17.02 -3.18 -3.32
N ILE A 25 -16.67 -2.03 -2.77
CA ILE A 25 -17.57 -0.89 -2.64
C ILE A 25 -17.31 0.19 -3.70
N GLN A 26 -16.05 0.32 -4.13
CA GLN A 26 -15.63 1.35 -5.07
C GLN A 26 -14.35 0.93 -5.79
N GLU A 27 -14.16 1.44 -7.01
CA GLU A 27 -12.91 1.36 -7.75
C GLU A 27 -12.52 2.77 -8.18
N VAL A 28 -11.28 3.18 -7.92
CA VAL A 28 -10.79 4.53 -8.22
C VAL A 28 -9.59 4.43 -9.16
N GLU A 29 -9.58 5.26 -10.20
CA GLU A 29 -8.44 5.38 -11.10
C GLU A 29 -7.39 6.32 -10.51
N LEU A 30 -6.13 5.90 -10.53
CA LEU A 30 -5.01 6.67 -10.02
C LEU A 30 -4.41 7.49 -11.17
N ARG A 31 -4.58 8.82 -11.10
CA ARG A 31 -4.15 9.77 -12.14
C ARG A 31 -3.01 10.71 -11.69
N GLY A 32 -2.58 10.63 -10.44
CA GLY A 32 -1.60 11.52 -9.84
C GLY A 32 -1.49 11.25 -8.34
N ASP A 33 -0.96 12.21 -7.58
CA ASP A 33 -1.00 12.12 -6.13
C ASP A 33 -2.44 12.06 -5.61
N MET A 34 -2.62 11.34 -4.50
CA MET A 34 -3.93 11.05 -3.93
C MET A 34 -3.85 10.96 -2.41
N GLY A 35 -4.63 11.78 -1.71
CA GLY A 35 -4.87 11.64 -0.27
C GLY A 35 -5.85 10.51 0.03
N ILE A 36 -5.59 9.78 1.12
CA ILE A 36 -6.46 8.72 1.62
C ILE A 36 -6.76 8.98 3.10
N GLY A 37 -8.03 9.00 3.47
CA GLY A 37 -8.42 9.17 4.86
C GLY A 37 -9.92 9.36 5.04
N ARG A 38 -10.39 9.46 6.28
CA ARG A 38 -11.84 9.59 6.55
C ARG A 38 -12.43 10.96 6.27
N ALA A 39 -11.59 11.99 6.19
CA ALA A 39 -12.07 13.34 5.90
C ALA A 39 -12.50 13.44 4.44
N GLU A 40 -13.58 14.16 4.17
CA GLU A 40 -14.14 14.37 2.82
C GLU A 40 -13.21 15.18 1.89
N GLU A 41 -12.20 15.83 2.45
CA GLU A 41 -11.19 16.58 1.70
C GLU A 41 -10.16 15.68 0.99
N ASN A 42 -10.06 14.40 1.37
CA ASN A 42 -9.19 13.46 0.68
C ASN A 42 -9.86 12.99 -0.60
N GLU A 43 -9.07 12.84 -1.67
CA GLU A 43 -9.57 12.30 -2.94
C GLU A 43 -10.13 10.88 -2.79
N LEU A 44 -9.57 10.07 -1.87
CA LEU A 44 -10.18 8.84 -1.41
C LEU A 44 -10.68 8.97 0.03
N GLN A 45 -11.97 9.28 0.15
CA GLN A 45 -12.65 9.24 1.44
C GLN A 45 -12.94 7.81 1.87
N LEU A 46 -12.42 7.42 3.04
CA LEU A 46 -12.75 6.16 3.70
C LEU A 46 -13.87 6.38 4.72
N LEU A 47 -14.96 5.63 4.63
CA LEU A 47 -16.06 5.69 5.62
C LEU A 47 -15.78 4.83 6.86
N ASP A 48 -14.50 4.72 7.21
CA ASP A 48 -14.00 3.88 8.28
C ASP A 48 -13.67 4.72 9.53
N PRO A 49 -14.30 4.45 10.68
CA PRO A 49 -14.01 5.18 11.91
C PRO A 49 -12.59 4.95 12.44
N LYS A 50 -11.94 3.84 12.08
CA LYS A 50 -10.55 3.51 12.42
C LYS A 50 -9.54 4.18 11.47
N ALA A 51 -9.98 4.74 10.35
CA ALA A 51 -9.10 5.56 9.51
C ALA A 51 -8.87 6.93 10.15
N SER A 52 -7.68 7.50 9.91
CA SER A 52 -7.35 8.87 10.32
C SER A 52 -7.97 9.86 9.34
N ARG A 53 -8.16 11.12 9.75
CA ARG A 53 -8.66 12.18 8.84
C ARG A 53 -7.82 12.28 7.58
N HIS A 54 -6.50 12.34 7.75
CA HIS A 54 -5.51 12.08 6.71
C HIS A 54 -4.72 10.89 7.20
N HIS A 55 -4.83 9.76 6.51
CA HIS A 55 -4.27 8.50 6.97
C HIS A 55 -3.02 8.14 6.18
N ALA A 56 -3.14 8.17 4.86
CA ALA A 56 -2.03 7.89 3.97
C ALA A 56 -2.10 8.79 2.74
N ARG A 57 -0.97 8.90 2.05
CA ARG A 57 -0.89 9.58 0.76
C ARG A 57 -0.20 8.68 -0.25
N LEU A 58 -0.77 8.64 -1.44
CA LEU A 58 -0.10 8.08 -2.61
C LEU A 58 0.57 9.20 -3.38
N HIS A 59 1.83 9.03 -3.70
CA HIS A 59 2.58 9.89 -4.59
C HIS A 59 2.89 9.14 -5.88
N SER A 60 2.57 9.75 -7.02
CA SER A 60 2.98 9.24 -8.33
C SER A 60 4.43 9.62 -8.60
N GLU A 61 5.32 8.63 -8.70
CA GLU A 61 6.72 8.80 -9.08
C GLU A 61 6.99 8.04 -10.38
N GLY A 62 6.90 8.75 -11.51
CA GLY A 62 7.03 8.15 -12.84
C GLY A 62 5.93 7.12 -13.10
N ASP A 63 6.32 5.86 -13.30
CA ASP A 63 5.42 4.73 -13.55
C ASP A 63 4.99 3.99 -12.27
N LEU A 64 5.43 4.45 -11.10
CA LEU A 64 5.17 3.83 -9.80
C LEU A 64 4.35 4.74 -8.89
N PHE A 65 3.67 4.12 -7.94
CA PHE A 65 2.96 4.81 -6.87
C PHE A 65 3.62 4.46 -5.55
N VAL A 66 3.97 5.48 -4.76
CA VAL A 66 4.60 5.32 -3.44
C VAL A 66 3.57 5.69 -2.39
N LEU A 67 3.30 4.75 -1.48
CA LEU A 67 2.42 4.92 -0.34
C LEU A 67 3.21 5.42 0.87
N THR A 68 2.74 6.51 1.45
CA THR A 68 3.32 7.09 2.67
C THR A 68 2.22 7.20 3.73
N ASP A 69 2.44 6.58 4.89
CA ASP A 69 1.59 6.78 6.05
C ASP A 69 1.82 8.17 6.66
N LEU A 70 0.75 8.86 7.03
CA LEU A 70 0.79 10.23 7.57
C LEU A 70 0.68 10.23 9.10
N ASP A 71 1.46 9.37 9.77
CA ASP A 71 1.43 9.16 11.22
C ASP A 71 0.01 8.80 11.70
N SER A 72 -0.55 7.77 11.06
CA SER A 72 -1.92 7.38 11.30
C SER A 72 -2.10 6.63 12.62
N ALA A 73 -3.26 6.76 13.26
CA ALA A 73 -3.47 6.24 14.62
C ALA A 73 -3.42 4.70 14.71
N ASN A 74 -3.75 4.00 13.63
CA ASN A 74 -3.77 2.53 13.57
C ASN A 74 -2.70 1.96 12.63
N GLY A 75 -1.90 2.82 11.99
CA GLY A 75 -0.94 2.46 10.96
C GLY A 75 -1.60 2.02 9.65
N THR A 76 -0.79 2.07 8.60
CA THR A 76 -1.12 1.49 7.28
C THR A 76 -0.37 0.18 7.11
N ARG A 77 -1.03 -0.86 6.57
CA ARG A 77 -0.39 -2.17 6.33
C ARG A 77 -0.44 -2.55 4.86
N VAL A 78 0.66 -3.02 4.28
CA VAL A 78 0.71 -3.60 2.93
C VAL A 78 1.03 -5.08 3.03
N ASN A 79 0.15 -5.92 2.48
CA ASN A 79 0.21 -7.39 2.59
C ASN A 79 0.36 -7.90 4.04
N GLY A 80 -0.21 -7.17 5.00
CA GLY A 80 -0.13 -7.50 6.43
C GLY A 80 1.11 -6.98 7.15
N ILE A 81 2.05 -6.33 6.45
CA ILE A 81 3.25 -5.71 7.01
C ILE A 81 2.99 -4.22 7.21
N GLU A 82 3.33 -3.68 8.38
CA GLU A 82 3.15 -2.26 8.68
C GLU A 82 4.12 -1.38 7.87
N VAL A 83 3.59 -0.30 7.30
CA VAL A 83 4.34 0.66 6.51
C VAL A 83 4.83 1.78 7.41
N THR A 84 6.13 1.81 7.68
CA THR A 84 6.78 2.86 8.48
C THR A 84 7.58 3.85 7.64
N GLU A 85 7.91 3.48 6.40
CA GLU A 85 8.67 4.28 5.43
C GLU A 85 7.90 4.31 4.09
N PRO A 86 8.20 5.26 3.19
CA PRO A 86 7.55 5.32 1.88
C PRO A 86 7.68 3.98 1.14
N HIS A 87 6.56 3.37 0.81
CA HIS A 87 6.49 2.02 0.26
C HIS A 87 6.04 2.06 -1.21
N PRO A 88 6.89 1.66 -2.18
CA PRO A 88 6.47 1.57 -3.58
C PRO A 88 5.48 0.42 -3.77
N LEU A 89 4.33 0.71 -4.37
CA LEU A 89 3.28 -0.27 -4.63
C LEU A 89 3.54 -1.06 -5.91
N GLU A 90 3.27 -2.36 -5.82
CA GLU A 90 3.34 -3.34 -6.89
C GLU A 90 1.95 -3.92 -7.21
N HIS A 91 1.77 -4.34 -8.47
CA HIS A 91 0.49 -4.91 -8.91
C HIS A 91 0.06 -6.07 -8.00
N GLY A 92 -1.16 -5.99 -7.47
CA GLY A 92 -1.73 -6.99 -6.56
C GLY A 92 -1.55 -6.65 -5.08
N ASP A 93 -0.83 -5.59 -4.74
CA ASP A 93 -0.65 -5.18 -3.35
C ASP A 93 -1.95 -4.88 -2.64
N ARG A 94 -2.03 -5.36 -1.40
CA ARG A 94 -3.19 -5.23 -0.52
C ARG A 94 -2.87 -4.29 0.62
N ILE A 95 -3.35 -3.06 0.52
CA ILE A 95 -3.23 -2.06 1.57
C ILE A 95 -4.43 -2.17 2.52
N THR A 96 -4.18 -2.29 3.82
CA THR A 96 -5.21 -2.36 4.85
C THR A 96 -5.11 -1.11 5.71
N ILE A 97 -6.25 -0.42 5.85
CA ILE A 97 -6.42 0.78 6.67
C ILE A 97 -7.66 0.55 7.53
N GLY A 98 -7.48 0.38 8.84
CA GLY A 98 -8.60 0.06 9.72
C GLY A 98 -9.25 -1.29 9.36
N ASP A 99 -10.53 -1.25 9.02
CA ASP A 99 -11.35 -2.36 8.52
C ASP A 99 -11.52 -2.32 6.98
N THR A 100 -10.95 -1.31 6.32
CA THR A 100 -10.99 -1.13 4.86
C THR A 100 -9.76 -1.76 4.21
N GLU A 101 -9.98 -2.50 3.13
CA GLU A 101 -8.93 -3.09 2.31
C GLU A 101 -8.93 -2.43 0.92
N LEU A 102 -7.75 -2.04 0.46
CA LEU A 102 -7.50 -1.41 -0.82
C LEU A 102 -6.58 -2.33 -1.61
N THR A 103 -6.94 -2.71 -2.84
CA THR A 103 -6.09 -3.52 -3.71
C THR A 103 -5.58 -2.67 -4.87
N TYR A 104 -4.27 -2.58 -5.04
CA TYR A 104 -3.65 -1.86 -6.15
C TYR A 104 -3.55 -2.75 -7.39
N HIS A 105 -4.14 -2.29 -8.49
CA HIS A 105 -4.24 -3.04 -9.74
C HIS A 105 -3.69 -2.22 -10.90
N VAL A 106 -2.55 -2.63 -11.45
CA VAL A 106 -1.97 -2.03 -12.67
C VAL A 106 -2.47 -2.77 -13.91
N PRO A 107 -3.18 -2.11 -14.84
CA PRO A 107 -3.55 -2.67 -16.14
C PRO A 107 -2.30 -2.80 -17.03
N GLY A 108 -2.19 -3.88 -17.81
CA GLY A 108 -1.04 -4.09 -18.70
C GLY A 108 0.19 -4.76 -18.04
N ARG A 109 0.33 -4.74 -16.71
CA ARG A 109 1.52 -5.34 -16.06
C ARG A 109 1.40 -6.85 -15.86
N ALA A 110 0.17 -7.37 -15.76
CA ALA A 110 -0.09 -8.81 -15.67
C ALA A 110 0.17 -9.56 -17.00
N ASP A 111 0.22 -8.85 -18.14
CA ASP A 111 0.48 -9.40 -19.48
C ASP A 111 1.91 -9.17 -20.00
N GLN A 112 2.74 -8.36 -19.32
CA GLN A 112 4.10 -8.00 -19.79
C GLN A 112 5.23 -8.76 -19.10
N GLU A 113 4.96 -9.62 -18.11
CA GLU A 113 6.00 -10.40 -17.40
C GLU A 113 6.60 -11.56 -18.23
N THR A 114 6.42 -11.56 -19.56
CA THR A 114 7.19 -12.44 -20.46
C THR A 114 8.30 -11.69 -21.21
N VAL A 115 8.42 -10.35 -21.13
CA VAL A 115 9.38 -9.61 -21.99
C VAL A 115 10.02 -8.36 -21.38
N ALA A 116 10.47 -8.37 -20.11
CA ALA A 116 11.38 -7.32 -19.63
C ALA A 116 12.29 -7.79 -18.48
N MET A 117 13.23 -8.68 -18.77
CA MET A 117 14.41 -8.82 -17.91
C MET A 117 15.23 -7.53 -17.95
N LYS A 118 15.59 -6.99 -16.77
CA LYS A 118 16.90 -6.42 -16.38
C LYS A 118 16.79 -5.05 -15.66
N GLY A 119 16.84 -5.06 -14.33
CA GLY A 119 17.21 -3.86 -13.56
C GLY A 119 16.87 -3.85 -12.06
N VAL A 120 17.77 -4.40 -11.25
CA VAL A 120 18.00 -4.10 -9.81
C VAL A 120 16.99 -4.66 -8.78
N PRO A 121 17.40 -5.57 -7.88
CA PRO A 121 16.65 -5.83 -6.65
C PRO A 121 16.88 -4.66 -5.67
N PRO A 122 15.84 -4.05 -5.07
CA PRO A 122 16.07 -3.25 -3.87
C PRO A 122 16.48 -4.23 -2.77
N ALA A 123 17.74 -4.09 -2.36
CA ALA A 123 18.28 -4.78 -1.21
C ALA A 123 17.47 -4.44 0.03
N VAL A 124 16.74 -5.41 0.57
CA VAL A 124 16.47 -5.50 2.01
C VAL A 124 17.14 -6.77 2.52
N GLN A 125 18.47 -6.66 2.68
CA GLN A 125 19.18 -7.47 3.66
C GLN A 125 18.68 -7.03 5.03
N ALA A 126 17.64 -7.69 5.54
CA ALA A 126 17.41 -7.76 6.97
C ALA A 126 18.49 -8.69 7.56
N VAL A 127 19.65 -8.13 7.88
CA VAL A 127 20.56 -8.72 8.86
C VAL A 127 19.93 -8.55 10.23
N ALA A 128 19.02 -9.46 10.58
CA ALA A 128 18.57 -9.61 11.96
C ALA A 128 19.70 -10.30 12.75
N ALA A 129 20.26 -9.52 13.67
CA ALA A 129 21.26 -9.85 14.66
C ALA A 129 21.15 -11.27 15.23
N THR A 130 22.24 -12.03 15.10
CA THR A 130 22.62 -13.06 16.09
C THR A 130 23.80 -12.47 16.85
N GLU A 131 23.54 -11.90 18.03
CA GLU A 131 24.56 -11.86 19.08
C GLU A 131 23.95 -12.39 20.36
N MET A 132 24.39 -13.61 20.64
CA MET A 132 24.18 -14.37 21.84
C MET A 132 25.01 -13.73 22.95
N MET A 133 24.39 -13.29 24.03
CA MET A 133 25.04 -13.21 25.35
C MET A 133 24.08 -13.80 26.37
N ASP A 134 23.94 -15.12 26.30
CA ASP A 134 23.50 -15.95 27.41
C ASP A 134 24.59 -15.89 28.49
N ALA A 135 24.24 -15.32 29.63
CA ALA A 135 25.09 -15.34 30.81
C ALA A 135 24.80 -16.63 31.59
N PRO A 136 25.84 -17.40 31.98
CA PRO A 136 25.73 -18.26 33.14
C PRO A 136 26.59 -17.73 34.30
N PRO A 137 26.05 -17.53 35.52
CA PRO A 137 26.80 -17.86 36.74
C PRO A 137 26.74 -19.41 36.94
N PRO A 138 27.53 -20.08 37.81
CA PRO A 138 28.27 -19.56 38.97
C PRO A 138 29.71 -20.11 39.14
N THR A 139 30.39 -19.52 40.12
CA THR A 139 31.60 -19.98 40.82
C THR A 139 31.54 -21.46 41.23
N GLN A 140 32.62 -22.21 40.99
CA GLN A 140 32.95 -23.41 41.77
C GLN A 140 34.39 -23.31 42.28
N ALA A 141 34.54 -23.37 43.60
CA ALA A 141 35.79 -23.52 44.32
C ALA A 141 36.09 -25.02 44.53
N PRO A 142 37.37 -25.37 44.67
CA PRO A 142 37.79 -26.24 45.76
C PRO A 142 38.72 -25.53 46.76
#